data_AF-A0A496WR74-F1
#
_entry.id   AF-A0A496WR74-F1
#
_cell.length_a   1.000
_cell.length_b   1.000
_cell.length_c   1.000
_cell.angle_alpha   90.00
_cell.angle_beta   90.00
_cell.angle_gamma   90.00
#
_symmetry.space_group_name_H-M   'P 1'
#
loop_
_entity.id
_entity.type
_entity.pdbx_description
1 polymer ?
#
loop_
_entity_poly.entity_id
_entity_poly.type
_entity_poly.pdbx_seq_one_letter_code
_entity_poly.pdbx_strand_id
1 'polypeptide(L)'
;MAGDGINANILFQLGPVEFSNTVLTTWAIMAVSGLLAWLISRSLTLQPGPVQTVAEGVVSTIETAIAEVAPDHVRQLLPFIGTLWLFLIVANLSGLIPGVHSPTRDLSATSALAILVFFSTHWFGIRTQGLKDYLRHYLRPSPIMLPFH
;
A
#
# COMPACT_ATOMS: atom_id res chain seq x y z
N MET A 1 -14.22 0.55 30.81
CA MET A 1 -14.49 -0.05 29.49
C MET A 1 -14.08 0.95 28.40
N ALA A 2 -12.78 1.13 28.15
CA ALA A 2 -12.24 2.08 27.17
C ALA A 2 -10.76 1.77 26.88
N GLY A 3 -10.43 0.53 26.52
CA GLY A 3 -9.04 0.09 26.27
C GLY A 3 -8.83 -0.72 24.99
N ASP A 4 -9.88 -1.27 24.38
CA ASP A 4 -9.75 -2.28 23.30
C ASP A 4 -9.74 -1.69 21.88
N GLY A 5 -9.80 -0.37 21.72
CA GLY A 5 -9.94 0.26 20.40
C GLY A 5 -8.64 0.45 19.61
N ILE A 6 -7.48 0.35 20.28
CA ILE A 6 -6.15 0.68 19.72
C ILE A 6 -5.25 -0.55 19.53
N ASN A 7 -5.53 -1.62 20.27
CA ASN A 7 -4.72 -2.82 20.27
C ASN A 7 -5.42 -3.93 19.50
N ALA A 8 -4.62 -4.60 18.66
CA ALA A 8 -5.05 -5.75 17.91
C ALA A 8 -5.52 -6.86 18.87
N ASN A 9 -6.79 -7.25 18.78
CA ASN A 9 -7.34 -8.37 19.56
C ASN A 9 -6.61 -9.67 19.17
N ILE A 10 -5.87 -10.27 20.11
CA ILE A 10 -5.10 -11.50 19.90
C ILE A 10 -6.06 -12.70 19.94
N LEU A 11 -6.07 -13.51 18.87
CA LEU A 11 -6.91 -14.71 18.77
C LEU A 11 -6.19 -15.95 19.29
N PHE A 12 -4.94 -16.14 18.86
CA PHE A 12 -4.10 -17.27 19.27
C PHE A 12 -2.62 -16.91 19.17
N GLN A 13 -1.79 -17.58 19.96
CA GLN A 13 -0.34 -17.41 19.95
C GLN A 13 0.30 -18.74 19.54
N LEU A 14 1.21 -18.69 18.58
CA LEU A 14 1.99 -19.84 18.11
C LEU A 14 3.46 -19.53 18.38
N GLY A 15 3.93 -19.92 19.57
CA GLY A 15 5.26 -19.57 20.06
C GLY A 15 5.40 -18.05 20.27
N PRO A 16 6.44 -17.39 19.75
CA PRO A 16 6.64 -15.94 19.91
C PRO A 16 5.77 -15.09 18.96
N VAL A 17 4.97 -15.71 18.07
CA VAL A 17 4.16 -15.00 17.08
C VAL A 17 2.71 -14.93 17.54
N GLU A 18 2.21 -13.71 17.71
CA GLU A 18 0.82 -13.43 18.05
C GLU A 18 -0.01 -13.27 16.78
N PHE A 19 -1.10 -14.03 16.67
CA PHE A 19 -2.05 -13.92 15.57
C PHE A 19 -3.26 -13.15 16.05
N SER A 20 -3.33 -11.89 15.62
CA SER A 20 -4.45 -11.01 15.91
C SER A 20 -5.51 -11.02 14.82
N ASN A 21 -6.69 -10.52 15.16
CA ASN A 21 -7.76 -10.24 14.19
C ASN A 21 -7.25 -9.40 13.01
N THR A 22 -6.37 -8.43 13.28
CA THR A 22 -5.71 -7.57 12.28
C THR A 22 -4.91 -8.37 11.26
N VAL A 23 -4.12 -9.34 11.71
CA VAL A 23 -3.29 -10.16 10.83
C VAL A 23 -4.20 -11.00 9.93
N LEU A 24 -5.21 -11.63 10.52
CA LEU A 24 -6.15 -12.46 9.79
C LEU A 24 -6.93 -11.65 8.74
N THR A 25 -7.44 -10.48 9.10
CA THR A 25 -8.20 -9.64 8.18
C THR A 25 -7.31 -9.05 7.08
N THR A 26 -6.06 -8.70 7.40
CA THR A 26 -5.05 -8.29 6.41
C THR A 26 -4.77 -9.41 5.41
N TRP A 27 -4.56 -10.64 5.88
CA TRP A 27 -4.33 -11.79 5.02
C TRP A 27 -5.54 -12.13 4.16
N ALA A 28 -6.74 -12.05 4.72
CA ALA A 28 -7.98 -12.24 3.97
C ALA A 28 -8.12 -11.20 2.85
N ILE A 29 -7.87 -9.92 3.15
CA ILE A 29 -7.90 -8.85 2.15
C ILE A 29 -6.87 -9.10 1.04
N MET A 30 -5.63 -9.44 1.40
CA MET A 30 -4.58 -9.74 0.41
C MET A 30 -4.96 -10.94 -0.47
N ALA A 31 -5.49 -12.01 0.12
CA ALA A 31 -5.91 -13.19 -0.61
C ALA A 31 -7.08 -12.87 -1.56
N VAL A 32 -8.10 -12.14 -1.09
CA VAL A 32 -9.26 -11.76 -1.92
C VAL A 32 -8.86 -10.80 -3.03
N SER A 33 -8.13 -9.72 -2.71
CA SER A 33 -7.67 -8.75 -3.70
C SER A 33 -6.76 -9.40 -4.74
N GLY A 34 -5.82 -10.26 -4.31
CA GLY A 34 -4.93 -11.01 -5.21
C GLY A 34 -5.69 -11.99 -6.10
N LEU A 35 -6.65 -12.73 -5.54
CA LEU A 35 -7.50 -13.65 -6.29
C LEU A 35 -8.34 -12.90 -7.32
N LEU A 36 -8.99 -11.79 -6.94
CA LEU A 36 -9.78 -10.98 -7.86
C LEU A 36 -8.93 -10.41 -9.00
N ALA A 37 -7.75 -9.86 -8.68
CA ALA A 37 -6.82 -9.36 -9.68
C ALA A 37 -6.38 -10.49 -10.65
N TRP A 38 -6.08 -11.68 -10.12
CA TRP A 38 -5.74 -12.85 -10.94
C TRP A 38 -6.90 -13.34 -11.82
N LEU A 39 -8.12 -13.39 -11.26
CA LEU A 39 -9.33 -13.81 -11.99
C LEU A 39 -9.71 -12.85 -13.12
N ILE A 40 -9.46 -11.55 -12.93
CA ILE A 40 -9.69 -10.52 -13.97
C ILE A 40 -8.58 -10.58 -15.02
N SER A 41 -7.32 -10.69 -14.60
CA SER A 41 -6.16 -10.65 -15.51
C SER A 41 -5.96 -11.91 -16.35
N ARG A 42 -6.50 -13.06 -15.93
CA ARG A 42 -6.37 -14.33 -16.69
C ARG A 42 -7.16 -14.37 -18.01
N SER A 43 -8.12 -13.47 -18.21
CA SER A 43 -9.01 -13.48 -19.39
C SER A 43 -9.17 -12.10 -20.01
N LEU A 44 -8.07 -11.36 -20.14
CA LEU A 44 -8.07 -10.04 -20.77
C LEU A 44 -8.29 -10.17 -22.29
N THR A 45 -9.27 -9.44 -22.81
CA THR A 45 -9.58 -9.38 -24.24
C THR A 45 -9.35 -7.97 -24.79
N LEU A 46 -9.08 -7.86 -26.09
CA LEU A 46 -8.88 -6.56 -26.75
C LEU A 46 -10.16 -5.70 -26.77
N GLN A 47 -11.33 -6.34 -26.83
CA GLN A 47 -12.62 -5.68 -26.59
C GLN A 47 -13.03 -6.00 -25.15
N PRO A 48 -12.89 -5.07 -24.20
CA PRO A 48 -13.12 -5.34 -22.80
C PRO A 48 -14.63 -5.53 -22.53
N GLY A 49 -14.95 -6.54 -21.73
CA GLY A 49 -16.27 -6.65 -21.11
C GLY A 49 -16.43 -5.66 -19.93
N PRO A 50 -17.63 -5.50 -19.36
CA PRO A 50 -17.91 -4.49 -18.33
C PRO A 50 -16.98 -4.54 -17.11
N VAL A 51 -16.63 -5.74 -16.63
CA VAL A 51 -15.74 -5.92 -15.47
C VAL A 51 -14.32 -5.50 -15.79
N GLN A 52 -13.82 -5.84 -16.98
CA GLN A 52 -12.50 -5.41 -17.44
C GLN A 52 -12.47 -3.89 -17.62
N THR A 53 -13.52 -3.28 -18.19
CA THR A 53 -13.62 -1.81 -18.32
C THR A 53 -13.53 -1.11 -16.97
N VAL A 54 -14.21 -1.59 -15.94
CA VAL A 54 -14.13 -1.01 -14.59
C VAL A 54 -12.73 -1.20 -14.01
N ALA A 55 -12.15 -2.39 -14.12
CA ALA A 55 -10.81 -2.67 -13.59
C ALA A 55 -9.73 -1.81 -14.28
N GLU A 56 -9.77 -1.69 -15.60
CA GLU A 56 -8.89 -0.81 -16.38
C GLU A 56 -9.10 0.65 -16.03
N GLY A 57 -10.35 1.09 -15.83
CA GLY A 57 -10.67 2.45 -15.39
C GLY A 57 -10.05 2.79 -14.04
N VAL A 58 -10.09 1.86 -13.08
CA VAL A 58 -9.44 2.01 -11.77
C VAL A 58 -7.92 2.12 -11.94
N VAL A 59 -7.29 1.22 -12.70
CA VAL A 59 -5.84 1.25 -12.94
C VAL A 59 -5.42 2.54 -13.66
N SER A 60 -6.18 2.98 -14.66
CA SER A 60 -5.92 4.22 -15.40
C SER A 60 -6.05 5.47 -14.53
N THR A 61 -7.00 5.47 -13.59
CA THR A 61 -7.14 6.55 -12.60
C THR A 61 -5.91 6.62 -11.71
N ILE A 62 -5.42 5.48 -11.25
CA ILE A 62 -4.20 5.37 -10.44
C ILE A 62 -2.99 5.85 -11.27
N GLU A 63 -2.88 5.39 -12.51
CA GLU A 63 -1.80 5.77 -13.42
C GLU A 63 -1.75 7.28 -13.64
N THR A 64 -2.90 7.89 -13.89
CA THR A 64 -3.03 9.34 -14.09
C THR A 64 -2.61 10.11 -12.84
N ALA A 65 -3.09 9.71 -11.66
CA ALA A 65 -2.73 10.35 -10.41
C ALA A 65 -1.21 10.28 -10.12
N ILE A 66 -0.56 9.17 -10.49
CA ILE A 66 0.90 9.05 -10.37
C ILE A 66 1.60 9.92 -11.43
N ALA A 67 1.08 9.98 -12.65
CA ALA A 67 1.65 10.76 -13.75
C ALA A 67 1.63 12.27 -13.47
N GLU A 68 0.61 12.76 -12.76
CA GLU A 68 0.53 14.17 -12.33
C GLU A 68 1.66 14.58 -11.37
N VAL A 69 2.15 13.64 -10.55
CA VAL A 69 3.17 13.90 -9.51
C VAL A 69 4.57 13.50 -9.97
N ALA A 70 4.70 12.38 -10.67
CA ALA A 70 5.97 11.76 -11.06
C ALA A 70 5.90 11.19 -12.50
N PRO A 71 5.77 12.05 -13.53
CA PRO A 71 5.50 11.63 -14.91
C PRO A 71 6.55 10.66 -15.47
N ASP A 72 7.83 10.86 -15.13
CA ASP A 72 8.93 10.02 -15.65
C ASP A 72 9.03 8.65 -14.95
N HIS A 73 8.29 8.43 -13.87
CA HIS A 73 8.46 7.27 -12.99
C HIS A 73 7.19 6.42 -12.84
N VAL A 74 6.12 6.74 -13.59
CA VAL A 74 4.82 6.07 -13.51
C VAL A 74 4.94 4.56 -13.53
N ARG A 75 5.62 3.99 -14.54
CA ARG A 75 5.76 2.53 -14.70
C ARG A 75 6.48 1.85 -13.53
N GLN A 76 7.39 2.56 -12.85
CA GLN A 76 8.14 2.02 -11.71
C GLN A 76 7.35 2.10 -10.41
N LEU A 77 6.56 3.17 -10.25
CA LEU A 77 5.78 3.45 -9.04
C LEU A 77 4.42 2.76 -9.04
N LEU A 78 3.80 2.57 -10.22
CA LEU A 78 2.45 2.03 -10.38
C LEU A 78 2.23 0.71 -9.64
N PRO A 79 3.10 -0.32 -9.72
CA PRO A 79 2.85 -1.57 -9.01
C PRO A 79 2.80 -1.41 -7.50
N PHE A 80 3.65 -0.53 -6.94
CA PHE A 80 3.70 -0.30 -5.50
C PHE A 80 2.56 0.59 -5.02
N ILE A 81 2.44 1.79 -5.59
CA ILE A 81 1.42 2.77 -5.21
C ILE A 81 0.03 2.22 -5.50
N GLY A 82 -0.18 1.59 -6.66
CA GLY A 82 -1.47 1.02 -7.04
C GLY A 82 -1.91 -0.11 -6.11
N THR A 83 -1.01 -1.04 -5.78
CA THR A 83 -1.32 -2.10 -4.81
C THR A 83 -1.64 -1.53 -3.43
N LEU A 84 -0.84 -0.57 -2.97
CA LEU A 84 -1.04 0.08 -1.67
C LEU A 84 -2.39 0.80 -1.61
N TRP A 85 -2.74 1.54 -2.67
CA TRP A 85 -3.99 2.29 -2.74
C TRP A 85 -5.20 1.36 -2.77
N LEU A 86 -5.17 0.32 -3.61
CA LEU A 86 -6.23 -0.69 -3.66
C LEU A 86 -6.39 -1.42 -2.32
N PHE A 87 -5.29 -1.84 -1.71
CA PHE A 87 -5.29 -2.46 -0.38
C PHE A 87 -5.92 -1.54 0.66
N LEU A 88 -5.53 -0.27 0.71
CA LEU A 88 -6.06 0.71 1.66
C LEU A 88 -7.55 0.95 1.48
N ILE A 89 -8.04 1.04 0.23
CA ILE A 89 -9.47 1.17 -0.04
C ILE A 89 -10.22 -0.04 0.53
N VAL A 90 -9.79 -1.26 0.21
CA VAL A 90 -10.46 -2.48 0.69
C VAL A 90 -10.36 -2.60 2.20
N ALA A 91 -9.20 -2.30 2.79
CA ALA A 91 -8.99 -2.34 4.24
C ALA A 91 -9.90 -1.35 4.96
N ASN A 92 -10.00 -0.11 4.48
CA ASN A 92 -10.89 0.89 5.08
C ASN A 92 -12.37 0.53 4.92
N LEU A 93 -12.78 0.06 3.73
CA LEU A 93 -14.16 -0.35 3.47
C LEU A 93 -14.55 -1.62 4.24
N SER A 94 -13.61 -2.52 4.53
CA SER A 94 -13.87 -3.71 5.34
C SER A 94 -14.40 -3.38 6.74
N GLY A 95 -14.05 -2.20 7.27
CA GLY A 95 -14.52 -1.73 8.57
C GLY A 95 -16.01 -1.37 8.61
N LEU A 96 -16.67 -1.23 7.46
CA LEU A 96 -18.12 -1.00 7.35
C LEU A 96 -18.92 -2.31 7.47
N ILE A 97 -18.27 -3.46 7.29
CA ILE A 97 -18.93 -4.76 7.37
C ILE A 97 -19.12 -5.12 8.86
N PRO A 98 -20.35 -5.31 9.34
CA PRO A 98 -20.59 -5.69 10.73
C PRO A 98 -19.84 -6.97 11.10
N GLY A 99 -19.10 -6.94 12.21
CA GLY A 99 -18.31 -8.07 12.69
C GLY A 99 -16.91 -8.20 12.07
N VAL A 100 -16.53 -7.36 11.09
CA VAL A 100 -15.17 -7.36 10.53
C VAL A 100 -14.30 -6.30 11.22
N HIS A 101 -13.13 -6.73 11.69
CA HIS A 101 -12.13 -5.82 12.25
C HIS A 101 -11.21 -5.30 11.14
N SER A 102 -11.37 -4.03 10.78
CA SER A 102 -10.51 -3.42 9.76
C SER A 102 -9.05 -3.35 10.26
N PRO A 103 -8.06 -3.75 9.43
CA PRO A 103 -6.66 -3.62 9.79
C PRO A 103 -6.26 -2.19 10.16
N THR A 104 -6.82 -1.18 9.47
CA THR A 104 -6.44 0.23 9.66
C THR A 104 -6.94 0.83 10.97
N ARG A 105 -7.75 0.09 11.74
CA ARG A 105 -8.15 0.48 13.10
C ARG A 105 -7.02 0.31 14.12
N ASP A 106 -6.07 -0.59 13.86
CA ASP A 106 -4.99 -0.89 14.79
C ASP A 106 -3.73 -0.07 14.49
N LEU A 107 -3.08 0.37 15.57
CA LEU A 107 -1.83 1.14 15.45
C LEU A 107 -0.71 0.30 14.82
N SER A 108 -0.69 -1.01 15.08
CA SER A 108 0.33 -1.92 14.55
C SER A 108 0.31 -1.97 13.02
N ALA A 109 -0.87 -2.08 12.40
CA ALA A 109 -1.01 -2.13 10.95
C ALA A 109 -0.69 -0.78 10.30
N THR A 110 -1.19 0.32 10.88
CA THR A 110 -0.91 1.67 10.37
C THR A 110 0.58 2.02 10.49
N SER A 111 1.22 1.67 11.61
CA SER A 111 2.65 1.85 11.82
C SER A 111 3.49 1.00 10.87
N ALA A 112 3.12 -0.26 10.66
CA ALA A 112 3.80 -1.13 9.70
C ALA A 112 3.73 -0.56 8.28
N LEU A 113 2.57 -0.04 7.88
CA LEU A 113 2.39 0.59 6.57
C LEU A 113 3.18 1.90 6.44
N ALA A 114 3.22 2.71 7.50
CA ALA A 114 4.02 3.93 7.54
C ALA A 114 5.52 3.63 7.39
N ILE A 115 6.02 2.62 8.10
CA ILE A 115 7.40 2.14 7.99
C ILE A 115 7.69 1.64 6.58
N LEU A 116 6.78 0.83 6.00
CA LEU A 116 6.90 0.33 4.64
C LEU A 116 7.02 1.47 3.62
N VAL A 117 6.13 2.46 3.69
CA VAL A 117 6.14 3.62 2.79
C VAL A 117 7.41 4.43 3.01
N PHE A 118 7.79 4.70 4.26
CA PHE A 118 9.00 5.44 4.61
C PHE A 118 10.26 4.81 3.99
N PHE A 119 10.46 3.51 4.12
CA PHE A 119 11.61 2.85 3.48
C PHE A 119 11.47 2.79 1.95
N SER A 120 10.24 2.64 1.44
CA SER A 120 9.99 2.59 0.00
C SER A 120 10.32 3.92 -0.67
N THR A 121 10.05 5.08 -0.06
CA THR A 121 10.40 6.38 -0.66
C THR A 121 11.90 6.53 -0.86
N HIS A 122 12.71 6.14 0.14
CA HIS A 122 14.17 6.15 0.04
C HIS A 122 14.65 5.15 -0.99
N TRP A 123 14.10 3.93 -0.99
CA TRP A 123 14.44 2.90 -1.97
C TRP A 123 14.15 3.35 -3.40
N PHE A 124 12.95 3.86 -3.68
CA PHE A 124 12.59 4.38 -5.01
C PHE A 124 13.43 5.60 -5.38
N GLY A 125 13.68 6.53 -4.46
CA GLY A 125 14.53 7.71 -4.72
C GLY A 125 15.96 7.33 -5.10
N ILE A 126 16.56 6.36 -4.40
CA ILE A 126 17.89 5.83 -4.72
C ILE A 126 17.86 5.08 -6.06
N ARG A 127 16.81 4.32 -6.35
CA ARG A 127 16.69 3.53 -7.58
C ARG A 127 16.50 4.40 -8.82
N THR A 128 15.78 5.51 -8.72
CA THR A 128 15.50 6.40 -9.86
C THR A 128 16.65 7.37 -10.14
N GLN A 129 17.27 7.92 -9.09
CA GLN A 129 18.30 8.95 -9.22
C GLN A 129 19.74 8.41 -9.10
N GLY A 130 19.91 7.20 -8.55
CA GLY A 130 21.21 6.66 -8.16
C GLY A 130 21.67 7.17 -6.80
N LEU A 131 22.35 6.30 -6.04
CA LEU A 131 22.76 6.59 -4.65
C LEU A 131 23.57 7.89 -4.50
N LYS A 132 24.46 8.15 -5.46
CA LYS A 132 25.34 9.32 -5.43
C LYS A 132 24.58 10.63 -5.64
N ASP A 133 23.66 10.66 -6.61
CA ASP A 133 22.91 11.88 -6.91
C ASP A 133 21.76 12.09 -5.92
N TYR A 134 21.19 11.01 -5.38
CA TYR A 134 20.26 11.05 -4.24
C TYR A 134 20.93 11.70 -3.00
N LEU A 135 22.12 11.24 -2.59
CA LEU A 135 22.84 11.85 -1.46
C LEU A 135 23.29 13.29 -1.76
N ARG A 136 23.64 13.60 -3.01
CA ARG A 136 23.94 14.98 -3.42
C ARG A 136 22.73 15.89 -3.36
N HIS A 137 21.52 15.38 -3.55
CA HIS A 137 20.29 16.14 -3.41
C HIS A 137 20.14 16.69 -1.98
N TYR A 138 20.44 15.87 -0.97
CA TYR A 138 20.45 16.26 0.44
C TYR A 138 21.55 17.27 0.80
N LEU A 139 22.60 17.37 -0.03
CA LEU A 139 23.76 18.23 0.21
C LEU A 139 23.75 19.52 -0.61
N ARG A 140 22.75 19.72 -1.50
CA ARG A 140 22.64 20.92 -2.35
C ARG A 140 21.59 21.90 -1.81
N PRO A 141 21.89 23.22 -1.77
CA PRO A 141 23.12 23.88 -2.20
C PRO A 141 24.23 23.91 -1.14
N SER A 142 23.95 23.61 0.14
CA SER A 142 24.97 23.55 1.19
C SER A 142 24.77 22.36 2.16
N PRO A 143 25.85 21.78 2.71
CA PRO A 143 25.78 20.68 3.68
C PRO A 143 25.07 21.02 5.00
N ILE A 144 24.84 22.31 5.29
CA ILE A 144 24.11 22.78 6.48
C ILE A 144 22.60 22.47 6.39
N MET A 145 22.08 22.10 5.21
CA MET A 145 20.66 21.75 5.05
C MET A 145 20.34 20.29 5.46
N LEU A 146 21.36 19.45 5.71
CA LEU A 146 21.18 18.06 6.14
C LEU A 146 20.20 17.83 7.31
N PRO A 147 20.20 18.62 8.41
CA PRO A 147 19.25 18.41 9.51
C PRO A 147 17.81 18.87 9.20
N PHE A 148 17.57 19.49 8.03
CA PHE A 148 16.26 20.01 7.62
C PHE A 148 15.60 19.24 6.45
N HIS A 149 16.33 18.29 5.85
CA HIS A 149 15.85 17.39 4.79
C HIS A 149 15.61 15.99 5.34
#